data_AF-G8XAN2-F1
#
_entry.id   AF-G8XAN2-F1
#
_cell.length_a   1.000
_cell.length_b   1.000
_cell.length_c   1.000
_cell.angle_alpha   90.00
_cell.angle_beta   90.00
_cell.angle_gamma   90.00
#
_symmetry.space_group_name_H-M   'P 1'
#
loop_
_entity.id
_entity.type
_entity.pdbx_description
1 polymer ?
#
loop_
_entity_poly.entity_id
_entity_poly.type
_entity_poly.pdbx_seq_one_letter_code
_entity_poly.pdbx_strand_id
1 'polypeptide(L)'
;MKKLFITMLLASLTVFSCQKENITEDKTVNYAENAILNNPKNRYDDSYDSKRTYTLTEKREIPVQFNILYKKGKRGSKITEQDIRKQIEILNKSFEGKDDNFANTPQEFSKLASGNTKISFVLKGISRKETEFDAVLGQQEWFKTKEHGFLAENTEKTLTVWILDSLYDQEGDDFAGYASPLSGDRNYWGIALNSLYLYDPAPQHPSIIKFGYTKGKILVHEVGHYFGLYHLSGPTGNCGDDLVSDTPLAPKEHYGFQKHPLKEICHGKEYTQMFVNYMDYAADEQRTMFTKGQANKMYFTFQEGKPHQKLGLKK
;
A
#
# COMPACT_ATOMS: atom_id res chain seq x y z
N MET A 1 -37.25 43.96 -10.65
CA MET A 1 -37.13 42.60 -10.08
C MET A 1 -35.66 42.20 -10.10
N LYS A 2 -34.99 42.25 -8.93
CA LYS A 2 -33.57 41.90 -8.77
C LYS A 2 -33.44 40.37 -8.79
N LYS A 3 -32.66 39.81 -9.71
CA LYS A 3 -32.28 38.38 -9.69
C LYS A 3 -31.15 38.20 -8.69
N LEU A 4 -31.49 37.55 -7.58
CA LEU A 4 -30.56 37.12 -6.53
C LEU A 4 -29.86 35.86 -7.03
N PHE A 5 -28.59 35.96 -7.41
CA PHE A 5 -27.74 34.79 -7.63
C PHE A 5 -27.27 34.30 -6.26
N ILE A 6 -27.87 33.21 -5.78
CA ILE A 6 -27.34 32.43 -4.66
C ILE A 6 -26.32 31.48 -5.25
N THR A 7 -25.04 31.86 -5.20
CA THR A 7 -23.93 30.93 -5.40
C THR A 7 -23.82 30.08 -4.13
N MET A 8 -24.50 28.93 -4.14
CA MET A 8 -24.34 27.91 -3.11
C MET A 8 -23.02 27.19 -3.40
N LEU A 9 -21.96 27.60 -2.69
CA LEU A 9 -20.66 26.95 -2.67
C LEU A 9 -20.84 25.58 -2.01
N LEU A 10 -21.17 24.53 -2.79
CA LEU A 10 -20.96 23.17 -2.33
C LEU A 10 -19.45 22.94 -2.33
N ALA A 11 -18.84 23.08 -1.15
CA ALA A 11 -17.52 22.50 -0.89
C ALA A 11 -17.64 21.00 -1.11
N SER A 12 -17.08 20.50 -2.21
CA SER A 12 -16.87 19.07 -2.41
C SER A 12 -16.00 18.58 -1.27
N LEU A 13 -16.57 17.74 -0.40
CA LEU A 13 -15.82 16.90 0.51
C LEU A 13 -15.10 15.88 -0.36
N THR A 14 -13.89 16.21 -0.82
CA THR A 14 -12.99 15.22 -1.42
C THR A 14 -12.58 14.25 -0.32
N VAL A 15 -13.20 13.07 -0.35
CA VAL A 15 -12.81 11.94 0.49
C VAL A 15 -11.58 11.35 -0.18
N PHE A 16 -10.41 11.74 0.31
CA PHE A 16 -9.11 11.22 -0.11
C PHE A 16 -9.07 9.71 0.12
N SER A 17 -9.09 8.95 -0.96
CA SER A 17 -9.01 7.49 -0.92
C SER A 17 -7.76 7.02 -1.65
N CYS A 18 -7.15 5.96 -1.13
CA CYS A 18 -6.59 4.96 -2.02
C CYS A 18 -7.81 4.35 -2.76
N GLN A 19 -8.14 4.88 -3.94
CA GLN A 19 -9.44 4.70 -4.61
C GLN A 19 -9.81 3.23 -4.88
N LYS A 20 -11.14 3.01 -4.87
CA LYS A 20 -11.93 1.80 -5.19
C LYS A 20 -11.45 1.01 -6.41
N GLU A 21 -11.39 -0.32 -6.28
CA GLU A 21 -11.33 -1.27 -7.41
C GLU A 21 -12.70 -1.46 -8.12
N ASN A 22 -13.38 -0.38 -8.48
CA ASN A 22 -14.54 -0.45 -9.39
C ASN A 22 -14.29 0.42 -10.61
N ILE A 23 -13.53 -0.11 -11.57
CA ILE A 23 -13.46 0.45 -12.92
C ILE A 23 -14.73 0.05 -13.65
N THR A 24 -15.67 0.98 -13.75
CA THR A 24 -16.69 0.95 -14.79
C THR A 24 -16.04 1.32 -16.13
N GLU A 25 -16.24 0.43 -17.10
CA GLU A 25 -16.01 0.51 -18.53
C GLU A 25 -15.50 1.84 -19.14
N ASP A 26 -14.28 1.73 -19.69
CA ASP A 26 -13.86 2.20 -21.01
C ASP A 26 -13.93 3.73 -21.31
N LYS A 27 -12.74 4.35 -21.44
CA LYS A 27 -12.19 4.72 -22.76
C LYS A 27 -10.79 5.33 -22.65
N THR A 28 -9.91 4.85 -23.53
CA THR A 28 -8.57 5.35 -23.93
C THR A 28 -7.33 4.94 -23.12
N VAL A 29 -7.00 3.64 -23.02
CA VAL A 29 -5.59 3.19 -22.93
C VAL A 29 -5.42 1.82 -23.61
N ASN A 30 -4.47 1.70 -24.53
CA ASN A 30 -4.17 0.49 -25.27
C ASN A 30 -2.73 0.04 -24.98
N TYR A 31 -2.54 -0.88 -24.02
CA TYR A 31 -1.57 -2.00 -24.06
C TYR A 31 -1.74 -2.84 -22.78
N ALA A 32 -2.28 -4.07 -22.90
CA ALA A 32 -2.29 -5.17 -21.90
C ALA A 32 -2.83 -4.94 -20.46
N GLU A 33 -2.97 -3.72 -19.94
CA GLU A 33 -3.34 -3.44 -18.54
C GLU A 33 -4.85 -3.50 -18.25
N ASN A 34 -5.69 -3.33 -19.28
CA ASN A 34 -7.15 -3.53 -19.14
C ASN A 34 -7.54 -4.95 -18.73
N ALA A 35 -6.66 -5.94 -18.95
CA ALA A 35 -6.90 -7.33 -18.54
C ALA A 35 -6.43 -7.62 -17.09
N ILE A 36 -5.64 -6.73 -16.46
CA ILE A 36 -5.09 -6.90 -15.11
C ILE A 36 -5.98 -6.19 -14.08
N LEU A 37 -6.53 -5.02 -14.44
CA LEU A 37 -7.46 -4.27 -13.59
C LEU A 37 -8.89 -4.82 -13.61
N ASN A 38 -9.38 -5.30 -14.76
CA ASN A 38 -10.73 -5.86 -14.87
C ASN A 38 -10.82 -7.37 -14.56
N ASN A 39 -9.69 -8.00 -14.24
CA ASN A 39 -9.66 -9.40 -13.83
C ASN A 39 -8.65 -9.57 -12.68
N PRO A 40 -9.09 -9.42 -11.42
CA PRO A 40 -8.20 -9.54 -10.25
C PRO A 40 -7.44 -10.88 -10.20
N LYS A 41 -7.93 -11.91 -10.90
CA LYS A 41 -7.25 -13.21 -11.11
C LYS A 41 -5.89 -13.10 -11.81
N ASN A 42 -5.68 -12.07 -12.63
CA ASN A 42 -4.40 -11.85 -13.32
C ASN A 42 -3.42 -10.98 -12.53
N ARG A 43 -3.89 -10.27 -11.49
CA ARG A 43 -3.07 -9.36 -10.69
C ARG A 43 -2.20 -10.11 -9.69
N TYR A 44 -2.69 -11.23 -9.19
CA TYR A 44 -2.02 -12.05 -8.18
C TYR A 44 -2.04 -13.52 -8.57
N ASP A 45 -1.11 -14.31 -8.02
CA ASP A 45 -0.95 -15.71 -8.41
C ASP A 45 -2.06 -16.60 -7.81
N ASP A 46 -3.01 -16.98 -8.67
CA ASP A 46 -4.20 -17.82 -8.39
C ASP A 46 -3.88 -19.21 -7.83
N SER A 47 -2.61 -19.64 -7.83
CA SER A 47 -2.22 -20.93 -7.25
C SER A 47 -1.98 -20.91 -5.74
N TYR A 48 -2.20 -19.76 -5.08
CA TYR A 48 -2.18 -19.68 -3.62
C TYR A 48 -3.35 -20.45 -3.01
N ASP A 49 -3.06 -21.29 -2.02
CA ASP A 49 -4.05 -22.04 -1.24
C ASP A 49 -3.93 -21.68 0.23
N SER A 50 -4.92 -20.96 0.78
CA SER A 50 -4.92 -20.49 2.17
C SER A 50 -4.94 -21.63 3.21
N LYS A 51 -5.26 -22.87 2.80
CA LYS A 51 -5.22 -24.06 3.67
C LYS A 51 -3.83 -24.68 3.75
N ARG A 52 -2.90 -24.31 2.86
CA ARG A 52 -1.51 -24.79 2.88
C ARG A 52 -0.65 -23.89 3.76
N THR A 53 0.27 -24.52 4.48
CA THR A 53 1.33 -23.82 5.18
C THR A 53 2.52 -23.64 4.25
N TYR A 54 2.84 -22.39 3.94
CA TYR A 54 4.09 -22.00 3.31
C TYR A 54 5.09 -21.62 4.40
N THR A 55 6.37 -21.76 4.13
CA THR A 55 7.40 -21.42 5.11
C THR A 55 8.53 -20.62 4.47
N LEU A 56 9.09 -19.71 5.27
CA LEU A 56 10.40 -19.13 5.02
C LEU A 56 11.41 -19.87 5.91
N THR A 57 12.32 -20.60 5.26
CA THR A 57 13.44 -21.30 5.91
C THR A 57 14.40 -20.31 6.57
N GLU A 58 14.58 -19.14 5.97
CA GLU A 58 15.45 -18.07 6.47
C GLU A 58 14.75 -16.71 6.44
N LYS A 59 15.21 -15.79 7.30
CA LYS A 59 14.75 -14.40 7.29
C LYS A 59 15.10 -13.77 5.93
N ARG A 60 14.15 -13.09 5.32
CA ARG A 60 14.34 -12.34 4.07
C ARG A 60 14.72 -10.91 4.40
N GLU A 61 15.95 -10.51 4.11
CA GLU A 61 16.39 -9.13 4.26
C GLU A 61 16.36 -8.44 2.89
N ILE A 62 15.37 -7.58 2.70
CA ILE A 62 15.03 -6.95 1.42
C ILE A 62 15.81 -5.64 1.27
N PRO A 63 16.71 -5.53 0.29
CA PRO A 63 17.33 -4.26 -0.06
C PRO A 63 16.29 -3.31 -0.67
N VAL A 64 16.20 -2.09 -0.15
CA VAL A 64 15.23 -1.08 -0.60
C VAL A 64 15.95 0.11 -1.22
N GLN A 65 15.60 0.43 -2.47
CA GLN A 65 16.06 1.61 -3.19
C GLN A 65 14.94 2.67 -3.19
N PHE A 66 15.21 3.84 -2.63
CA PHE A 66 14.28 4.98 -2.70
C PHE A 66 14.66 5.92 -3.83
N ASN A 67 13.71 6.18 -4.73
CA ASN A 67 13.85 7.09 -5.85
C ASN A 67 12.90 8.27 -5.64
N ILE A 68 13.42 9.40 -5.16
CA ILE A 68 12.62 10.59 -4.83
C ILE A 68 12.58 11.51 -6.04
N LEU A 69 11.41 11.62 -6.64
CA LEU A 69 11.11 12.57 -7.70
C LEU A 69 10.31 13.71 -7.11
N TYR A 70 10.90 14.90 -7.12
CA TYR A 70 10.36 16.03 -6.38
C TYR A 70 10.26 17.29 -7.24
N LYS A 71 9.29 18.12 -6.90
CA LYS A 71 9.15 19.48 -7.43
C LYS A 71 9.81 20.46 -6.46
N LYS A 72 10.39 21.52 -7.00
CA LYS A 72 11.08 22.53 -6.17
C LYS A 72 10.13 23.12 -5.11
N GLY A 73 10.56 23.10 -3.85
CA GLY A 73 9.81 23.66 -2.72
C GLY A 73 8.65 22.80 -2.20
N LYS A 74 8.31 21.68 -2.86
CA LYS A 74 7.31 20.71 -2.41
C LYS A 74 7.88 19.72 -1.38
N ARG A 75 7.05 18.79 -0.89
CA ARG A 75 7.40 17.90 0.24
C ARG A 75 8.63 17.05 -0.07
N GLY A 76 8.70 16.49 -1.28
CA GLY A 76 9.79 15.67 -1.77
C GLY A 76 11.15 16.35 -1.65
N SER A 77 11.22 17.65 -1.95
CA SER A 77 12.46 18.45 -1.81
C SER A 77 12.96 18.58 -0.37
N LYS A 78 12.09 18.33 0.62
CA LYS A 78 12.37 18.46 2.05
C LYS A 78 12.57 17.11 2.75
N ILE A 79 12.35 15.98 2.06
CA ILE A 79 12.59 14.65 2.64
C ILE A 79 14.08 14.52 2.93
N THR A 80 14.44 14.21 4.18
CA THR A 80 15.84 14.00 4.58
C THR A 80 16.23 12.53 4.49
N GLU A 81 17.53 12.22 4.55
CA GLU A 81 17.97 10.83 4.72
C GLU A 81 17.48 10.24 6.05
N GLN A 82 17.38 11.06 7.10
CA GLN A 82 16.86 10.64 8.39
C GLN A 82 15.39 10.21 8.29
N ASP A 83 14.56 10.92 7.51
CA ASP A 83 13.17 10.53 7.26
C ASP A 83 13.09 9.15 6.60
N ILE A 84 13.95 8.89 5.60
CA ILE A 84 14.01 7.61 4.88
C ILE A 84 14.49 6.48 5.80
N ARG A 85 15.52 6.72 6.61
CA ARG A 85 15.97 5.74 7.62
C ARG A 85 14.87 5.45 8.63
N LYS A 86 14.13 6.47 9.05
CA LYS A 86 13.00 6.29 9.96
C LYS A 86 11.87 5.50 9.32
N GLN A 87 11.60 5.71 8.03
CA GLN A 87 10.65 4.89 7.28
C GLN A 87 11.07 3.41 7.22
N ILE A 88 12.36 3.12 7.03
CA ILE A 88 12.90 1.74 7.10
C ILE A 88 12.71 1.14 8.50
N GLU A 89 12.94 1.90 9.57
CA GLU A 89 12.65 1.44 10.94
C GLU A 89 11.18 1.12 11.13
N ILE A 90 10.27 1.95 10.61
CA ILE A 90 8.82 1.74 10.68
C ILE A 90 8.43 0.46 9.94
N LEU A 91 8.96 0.23 8.74
CA LEU A 91 8.76 -1.02 7.99
C LEU A 91 9.22 -2.22 8.84
N ASN A 92 10.44 -2.18 9.36
CA ASN A 92 10.96 -3.27 10.19
C ASN A 92 10.13 -3.50 11.46
N LYS A 93 9.75 -2.45 12.20
CA LYS A 93 8.87 -2.59 13.38
C LYS A 93 7.54 -3.27 13.02
N SER A 94 6.93 -2.87 11.91
CA SER A 94 5.63 -3.38 11.48
C SER A 94 5.70 -4.86 11.08
N PHE A 95 6.70 -5.22 10.26
CA PHE A 95 6.90 -6.59 9.79
C PHE A 95 7.47 -7.52 10.87
N GLU A 96 8.10 -6.99 11.92
CA GLU A 96 8.54 -7.72 13.11
C GLU A 96 7.52 -7.70 14.27
N GLY A 97 6.30 -7.17 14.06
CA GLY A 97 5.23 -7.11 15.06
C GLY A 97 5.63 -6.37 16.36
N LYS A 98 6.49 -5.35 16.24
CA LYS A 98 7.02 -4.53 17.33
C LYS A 98 6.53 -3.09 17.26
N ASP A 99 5.34 -2.89 16.73
CA ASP A 99 4.75 -1.56 16.71
C ASP A 99 4.38 -1.10 18.11
N ASP A 100 4.72 0.16 18.42
CA ASP A 100 4.62 0.70 19.79
C ASP A 100 3.15 0.73 20.28
N ASN A 101 2.20 0.78 19.35
CA ASN A 101 0.75 0.75 19.58
C ASN A 101 0.13 -0.65 19.51
N PHE A 102 0.90 -1.73 19.31
CA PHE A 102 0.37 -3.10 19.29
C PHE A 102 -0.36 -3.49 20.57
N ALA A 103 0.02 -2.93 21.72
CA ALA A 103 -0.70 -3.13 22.97
C ALA A 103 -2.16 -2.63 22.94
N ASN A 104 -2.51 -1.75 21.98
CA ASN A 104 -3.86 -1.23 21.78
C ASN A 104 -4.70 -2.11 20.83
N THR A 105 -4.12 -3.16 20.23
CA THR A 105 -4.84 -4.10 19.38
C THR A 105 -5.87 -4.87 20.22
N PRO A 106 -7.16 -4.90 19.82
CA PRO A 106 -8.19 -5.67 20.52
C PRO A 106 -7.79 -7.13 20.73
N GLN A 107 -8.14 -7.68 21.89
CA GLN A 107 -7.64 -8.99 22.34
C GLN A 107 -8.00 -10.12 21.36
N GLU A 108 -9.17 -10.06 20.73
CA GLU A 108 -9.57 -11.05 19.72
C GLU A 108 -8.63 -11.08 18.50
N PHE A 109 -8.07 -9.93 18.11
CA PHE A 109 -7.17 -9.81 16.96
C PHE A 109 -5.72 -10.06 17.35
N SER A 110 -5.32 -9.72 18.57
CA SER A 110 -3.94 -9.95 19.07
C SER A 110 -3.49 -11.41 18.93
N LYS A 111 -4.41 -12.37 19.08
CA LYS A 111 -4.14 -13.82 18.94
C LYS A 111 -3.87 -14.25 17.49
N LEU A 112 -4.37 -13.48 16.53
CA LEU A 112 -4.24 -13.69 15.09
C LEU A 112 -3.00 -13.01 14.52
N ALA A 113 -2.41 -12.06 15.24
CA ALA A 113 -1.21 -11.36 14.82
C ALA A 113 -0.07 -12.34 14.51
N SER A 114 0.61 -12.12 13.38
CA SER A 114 1.78 -12.89 12.98
C SER A 114 2.91 -12.82 14.00
N GLY A 115 3.03 -11.68 14.69
CA GLY A 115 4.12 -11.37 15.61
C GLY A 115 5.44 -11.12 14.89
N ASN A 116 5.82 -11.91 13.88
CA ASN A 116 6.97 -11.66 13.04
C ASN A 116 6.80 -12.36 11.68
N THR A 117 6.86 -11.58 10.61
CA THR A 117 6.74 -12.07 9.22
C THR A 117 8.05 -12.66 8.68
N LYS A 118 9.16 -12.64 9.42
CA LYS A 118 10.51 -13.00 8.95
C LYS A 118 10.99 -12.22 7.72
N ILE A 119 10.35 -11.09 7.41
CA ILE A 119 10.77 -10.15 6.36
C ILE A 119 11.30 -8.90 7.06
N SER A 120 12.48 -8.43 6.66
CA SER A 120 13.06 -7.16 7.10
C SER A 120 13.61 -6.38 5.94
N PHE A 121 13.90 -5.11 6.15
CA PHE A 121 14.28 -4.16 5.11
C PHE A 121 15.59 -3.48 5.48
N VAL A 122 16.47 -3.33 4.49
CA VAL A 122 17.73 -2.60 4.61
C VAL A 122 17.81 -1.55 3.52
N LEU A 123 18.23 -0.33 3.87
CA LEU A 123 18.40 0.74 2.90
C LEU A 123 19.56 0.38 1.96
N LYS A 124 19.26 0.18 0.67
CA LYS A 124 20.27 0.02 -0.40
C LYS A 124 20.81 1.37 -0.84
N GLY A 125 19.92 2.35 -1.03
CA GLY A 125 20.29 3.66 -1.57
C GLY A 125 19.13 4.63 -1.67
N ILE A 126 19.48 5.90 -1.88
CA ILE A 126 18.56 7.01 -2.12
C ILE A 126 19.04 7.75 -3.36
N SER A 127 18.17 7.85 -4.35
CA SER A 127 18.37 8.65 -5.55
C SER A 127 17.34 9.77 -5.57
N ARG A 128 17.74 10.94 -6.07
CA ARG A 128 16.92 12.14 -6.08
C ARG A 128 16.97 12.81 -7.43
N LYS A 129 15.84 13.31 -7.89
CA LYS A 129 15.76 14.10 -9.12
C LYS A 129 14.65 15.13 -9.01
N GLU A 130 15.02 16.39 -9.24
CA GLU A 130 14.07 17.47 -9.42
C GLU A 130 13.39 17.30 -10.78
N THR A 131 12.06 17.42 -10.81
CA THR A 131 11.25 17.27 -12.02
C THR A 131 10.00 18.13 -11.91
N GLU A 132 9.48 18.60 -13.04
CA GLU A 132 8.19 19.29 -13.11
C GLU A 132 7.05 18.34 -13.50
N PHE A 133 7.38 17.09 -13.84
CA PHE A 133 6.43 16.05 -14.24
C PHE A 133 5.44 15.72 -13.12
N ASP A 134 4.16 15.54 -13.49
CA ASP A 134 3.12 15.01 -12.62
C ASP A 134 2.91 13.53 -12.89
N ALA A 135 3.04 12.70 -11.85
CA ALA A 135 2.77 11.29 -11.97
C ALA A 135 1.25 11.05 -11.95
N VAL A 136 0.72 10.67 -13.11
CA VAL A 136 -0.66 10.21 -13.26
C VAL A 136 -0.63 8.70 -13.33
N LEU A 137 -1.46 8.04 -12.51
CA LEU A 137 -1.68 6.59 -12.60
C LEU A 137 -1.96 6.21 -14.07
N GLY A 138 -1.50 5.06 -14.54
CA GLY A 138 -1.67 4.62 -15.93
C GLY A 138 -0.76 5.29 -16.98
N GLN A 139 -0.16 6.46 -16.73
CA GLN A 139 0.85 7.04 -17.64
C GLN A 139 2.26 6.52 -17.35
N GLN A 140 2.60 6.34 -16.06
CA GLN A 140 3.74 5.51 -15.61
C GLN A 140 5.15 5.92 -16.10
N GLU A 141 5.29 7.11 -16.70
CA GLU A 141 6.54 7.57 -17.34
C GLU A 141 7.75 7.64 -16.38
N TRP A 142 7.51 7.85 -15.09
CA TRP A 142 8.55 8.03 -14.07
C TRP A 142 9.35 6.76 -13.74
N PHE A 143 8.83 5.57 -14.09
CA PHE A 143 9.56 4.30 -13.96
C PHE A 143 9.84 3.61 -15.30
N LYS A 144 9.30 4.13 -16.41
CA LYS A 144 9.56 3.63 -17.76
C LYS A 144 10.74 4.32 -18.45
N THR A 145 11.05 5.56 -18.07
CA THR A 145 12.12 6.34 -18.71
C THR A 145 13.08 6.99 -17.70
N LYS A 146 14.35 7.14 -18.11
CA LYS A 146 15.34 7.93 -17.35
C LYS A 146 15.12 9.44 -17.52
N GLU A 147 14.37 9.85 -18.54
CA GLU A 147 14.06 11.25 -18.80
C GLU A 147 13.12 11.82 -17.74
N HIS A 148 12.09 11.08 -17.37
CA HIS A 148 11.07 11.54 -16.41
C HIS A 148 11.28 11.00 -14.99
N GLY A 149 12.06 9.93 -14.81
CA GLY A 149 12.37 9.44 -13.47
C GLY A 149 13.55 8.49 -13.38
N PHE A 150 13.34 7.38 -12.66
CA PHE A 150 14.37 6.37 -12.39
C PHE A 150 13.85 4.99 -12.76
N LEU A 151 14.59 4.26 -13.59
CA LEU A 151 14.30 2.85 -13.84
C LEU A 151 14.58 2.03 -12.57
N ALA A 152 13.80 0.97 -12.37
CA ALA A 152 14.08 0.02 -11.31
C ALA A 152 15.38 -0.75 -11.61
N GLU A 153 16.15 -1.05 -10.57
CA GLU A 153 17.40 -1.81 -10.70
C GLU A 153 17.24 -3.20 -10.09
N ASN A 154 17.33 -4.24 -10.93
CA ASN A 154 17.33 -5.64 -10.49
C ASN A 154 16.19 -5.94 -9.51
N THR A 155 14.95 -5.79 -9.99
CA THR A 155 13.71 -5.99 -9.23
C THR A 155 13.54 -7.41 -8.67
N GLU A 156 14.31 -8.39 -9.17
CA GLU A 156 14.39 -9.72 -8.55
C GLU A 156 15.11 -9.73 -7.20
N LYS A 157 15.91 -8.70 -6.90
CA LYS A 157 16.77 -8.62 -5.70
C LYS A 157 16.62 -7.34 -4.90
N THR A 158 15.97 -6.31 -5.45
CA THR A 158 15.79 -5.00 -4.81
C THR A 158 14.34 -4.58 -4.90
N LEU A 159 13.75 -4.18 -3.77
CA LEU A 159 12.49 -3.46 -3.76
C LEU A 159 12.77 -1.99 -4.14
N THR A 160 12.18 -1.53 -5.24
CA THR A 160 12.25 -0.12 -5.64
C THR A 160 11.01 0.61 -5.15
N VAL A 161 11.21 1.77 -4.50
CA VAL A 161 10.15 2.66 -4.03
C VAL A 161 10.34 4.04 -4.66
N TRP A 162 9.41 4.44 -5.52
CA TRP A 162 9.34 5.80 -6.06
C TRP A 162 8.53 6.69 -5.12
N ILE A 163 9.13 7.78 -4.67
CA ILE A 163 8.45 8.81 -3.89
C ILE A 163 8.15 9.99 -4.80
N LEU A 164 6.89 10.41 -4.84
CA LEU A 164 6.38 11.36 -5.83
C LEU A 164 5.68 12.54 -5.13
N ASP A 165 5.99 13.78 -5.50
CA ASP A 165 5.25 14.97 -5.01
C ASP A 165 3.83 15.06 -5.56
N SER A 166 3.57 14.39 -6.67
CA SER A 166 2.29 14.33 -7.36
C SER A 166 2.04 12.88 -7.71
N LEU A 167 0.98 12.28 -7.20
CA LEU A 167 0.48 10.98 -7.62
C LEU A 167 -1.04 11.05 -7.64
N TYR A 168 -1.61 11.06 -8.84
CA TYR A 168 -3.04 11.23 -9.05
C TYR A 168 -3.65 10.01 -9.72
N ASP A 169 -4.93 9.75 -9.48
CA ASP A 169 -5.71 8.87 -10.36
C ASP A 169 -6.12 9.59 -11.66
N GLN A 170 -6.91 8.91 -12.51
CA GLN A 170 -7.36 9.46 -13.79
C GLN A 170 -8.36 10.61 -13.63
N GLU A 171 -9.00 10.73 -12.47
CA GLU A 171 -9.98 11.77 -12.15
C GLU A 171 -9.30 13.02 -11.56
N GLY A 172 -8.00 12.89 -11.24
CA GLY A 172 -7.18 13.96 -10.68
C GLY A 172 -7.18 14.00 -9.15
N ASP A 173 -7.74 12.98 -8.49
CA ASP A 173 -7.71 12.88 -7.04
C ASP A 173 -6.35 12.37 -6.56
N ASP A 174 -5.89 12.90 -5.42
CA ASP A 174 -4.64 12.49 -4.78
C ASP A 174 -4.71 11.00 -4.42
N PHE A 175 -3.74 10.24 -4.91
CA PHE A 175 -3.63 8.81 -4.69
C PHE A 175 -2.43 8.53 -3.77
N ALA A 176 -2.65 7.73 -2.72
CA ALA A 176 -1.66 7.57 -1.65
C ALA A 176 -0.45 6.74 -2.06
N GLY A 177 -0.68 5.65 -2.78
CA GLY A 177 0.35 4.77 -3.31
C GLY A 177 -0.24 3.53 -3.97
N TYR A 178 0.60 2.81 -4.70
CA TYR A 178 0.30 1.44 -5.17
C TYR A 178 1.57 0.62 -5.27
N ALA A 179 1.40 -0.70 -5.17
CA ALA A 179 2.41 -1.69 -5.54
C ALA A 179 2.12 -2.32 -6.91
N SER A 180 3.20 -2.70 -7.60
CA SER A 180 3.14 -3.53 -8.80
C SER A 180 2.44 -4.87 -8.51
N PRO A 181 1.71 -5.43 -9.49
CA PRO A 181 1.13 -6.77 -9.37
C PRO A 181 2.19 -7.87 -9.25
N LEU A 182 1.77 -9.09 -8.89
CA LEU A 182 2.63 -10.28 -8.90
C LEU A 182 2.77 -10.93 -10.30
N SER A 183 2.38 -10.20 -11.35
CA SER A 183 2.43 -10.63 -12.74
C SER A 183 2.97 -9.51 -13.64
N GLY A 184 3.15 -9.80 -14.94
CA GLY A 184 3.63 -8.82 -15.91
C GLY A 184 5.15 -8.64 -15.92
N ASP A 185 5.61 -7.58 -16.60
CA ASP A 185 7.04 -7.30 -16.79
C ASP A 185 7.70 -6.83 -15.50
N ARG A 186 8.62 -7.65 -14.99
CA ARG A 186 9.41 -7.39 -13.78
C ARG A 186 10.24 -6.12 -13.84
N ASN A 187 10.60 -5.61 -15.01
CA ASN A 187 11.39 -4.39 -15.12
C ASN A 187 10.71 -3.17 -14.50
N TYR A 188 9.38 -3.21 -14.37
CA TYR A 188 8.56 -2.11 -13.86
C TYR A 188 8.04 -2.36 -12.44
N TRP A 189 8.50 -3.41 -11.76
CA TRP A 189 8.03 -3.76 -10.43
C TRP A 189 8.58 -2.84 -9.34
N GLY A 190 7.73 -2.53 -8.37
CA GLY A 190 8.06 -1.70 -7.22
C GLY A 190 6.82 -1.06 -6.61
N ILE A 191 7.04 0.03 -5.86
CA ILE A 191 5.99 0.78 -5.18
C ILE A 191 6.08 2.24 -5.57
N ALA A 192 4.97 2.84 -5.97
CA ALA A 192 4.83 4.29 -6.04
C ALA A 192 4.15 4.79 -4.76
N LEU A 193 4.71 5.80 -4.12
CA LEU A 193 4.16 6.41 -2.91
C LEU A 193 4.13 7.93 -3.07
N ASN A 194 2.99 8.53 -2.76
CA ASN A 194 2.89 9.97 -2.66
C ASN A 194 3.69 10.45 -1.43
N SER A 195 4.55 11.44 -1.64
CA SER A 195 5.49 11.97 -0.65
C SER A 195 4.84 12.46 0.64
N LEU A 196 3.54 12.82 0.60
CA LEU A 196 2.76 13.22 1.77
C LEU A 196 2.51 12.08 2.76
N TYR A 197 2.59 10.83 2.32
CA TYR A 197 2.31 9.63 3.12
C TYR A 197 3.58 8.87 3.54
N LEU A 198 4.76 9.33 3.09
CA LEU A 198 6.02 8.94 3.70
C LEU A 198 6.07 9.49 5.14
N TYR A 199 6.79 8.80 6.04
CA TYR A 199 7.06 9.32 7.37
C TYR A 199 7.51 10.79 7.35
N ASP A 200 6.83 11.59 8.17
CA ASP A 200 7.11 13.01 8.37
C ASP A 200 7.15 13.29 9.88
N PRO A 201 8.27 13.82 10.42
CA PRO A 201 8.34 14.19 11.83
C PRO A 201 7.44 15.39 12.19
N ALA A 202 7.03 16.20 11.21
CA ALA A 202 6.21 17.39 11.40
C ALA A 202 5.24 17.59 10.21
N PRO A 203 4.26 16.68 10.03
CA PRO A 203 3.31 16.76 8.92
C PRO A 203 2.53 18.07 9.01
N GLN A 204 2.39 18.76 7.87
CA GLN A 204 1.65 20.03 7.77
C GLN A 204 0.37 19.91 6.94
N HIS A 205 0.17 18.79 6.23
CA HIS A 205 -0.96 18.64 5.33
C HIS A 205 -2.26 18.39 6.12
N PRO A 206 -3.26 19.29 6.10
CA PRO A 206 -4.41 19.21 7.00
C PRO A 206 -5.21 17.92 6.89
N SER A 207 -5.43 17.40 5.67
CA SER A 207 -6.17 16.14 5.47
C SER A 207 -5.43 14.93 6.03
N ILE A 208 -4.10 14.88 5.87
CA ILE A 208 -3.27 13.77 6.36
C ILE A 208 -3.31 13.72 7.88
N ILE A 209 -3.23 14.88 8.53
CA ILE A 209 -3.34 15.02 9.98
C ILE A 209 -4.75 14.63 10.45
N LYS A 210 -5.79 15.14 9.79
CA LYS A 210 -7.19 14.90 10.14
C LYS A 210 -7.55 13.40 10.12
N PHE A 211 -7.04 12.65 9.14
CA PHE A 211 -7.32 11.23 8.99
C PHE A 211 -6.27 10.31 9.66
N GLY A 212 -5.19 10.87 10.22
CA GLY A 212 -4.18 10.10 10.95
C GLY A 212 -3.19 9.33 10.08
N TYR A 213 -2.90 9.78 8.85
CA TYR A 213 -1.97 9.10 7.95
C TYR A 213 -0.52 9.60 8.09
N THR A 214 -0.06 9.75 9.34
CA THR A 214 1.17 10.52 9.67
C THR A 214 2.37 9.68 10.11
N LYS A 215 2.24 8.34 10.21
CA LYS A 215 3.28 7.47 10.80
C LYS A 215 3.97 6.59 9.76
N GLY A 216 3.78 6.85 8.47
CA GLY A 216 4.41 6.09 7.40
C GLY A 216 3.85 4.67 7.24
N LYS A 217 2.64 4.39 7.75
CA LYS A 217 2.01 3.05 7.64
C LYS A 217 1.38 2.81 6.27
N ILE A 218 1.21 3.84 5.46
CA ILE A 218 0.83 3.66 4.06
C ILE A 218 1.90 2.88 3.30
N LEU A 219 3.19 3.16 3.50
CA LEU A 219 4.22 2.34 2.86
C LEU A 219 4.23 0.89 3.40
N VAL A 220 3.88 0.67 4.67
CA VAL A 220 3.73 -0.69 5.22
C VAL A 220 2.62 -1.44 4.49
N HIS A 221 1.49 -0.77 4.24
CA HIS A 221 0.36 -1.27 3.48
C HIS A 221 0.75 -1.61 2.03
N GLU A 222 1.43 -0.70 1.32
CA GLU A 222 1.88 -0.94 -0.05
C GLU A 222 2.88 -2.10 -0.15
N VAL A 223 3.76 -2.26 0.84
CA VAL A 223 4.66 -3.41 0.89
C VAL A 223 3.88 -4.70 1.13
N GLY A 224 2.76 -4.66 1.87
CA GLY A 224 1.80 -5.76 1.97
C GLY A 224 1.27 -6.18 0.59
N HIS A 225 0.81 -5.22 -0.23
CA HIS A 225 0.39 -5.49 -1.61
C HIS A 225 1.52 -6.03 -2.48
N TYR A 226 2.73 -5.47 -2.35
CA TYR A 226 3.90 -5.96 -3.06
C TYR A 226 4.17 -7.44 -2.76
N PHE A 227 3.85 -7.92 -1.55
CA PHE A 227 3.91 -9.33 -1.16
C PHE A 227 2.59 -10.10 -1.32
N GLY A 228 1.65 -9.59 -2.13
CA GLY A 228 0.45 -10.32 -2.56
C GLY A 228 -0.74 -10.25 -1.61
N LEU A 229 -0.75 -9.35 -0.63
CA LEU A 229 -1.92 -9.13 0.20
C LEU A 229 -2.98 -8.32 -0.53
N TYR A 230 -4.25 -8.63 -0.27
CA TYR A 230 -5.39 -7.81 -0.68
C TYR A 230 -5.80 -6.89 0.46
N HIS A 231 -6.61 -5.89 0.12
CA HIS A 231 -7.46 -5.22 1.08
C HIS A 231 -8.38 -6.22 1.79
N LEU A 232 -8.81 -5.89 3.00
CA LEU A 232 -9.63 -6.79 3.82
C LEU A 232 -11.00 -7.09 3.21
N SER A 233 -11.56 -6.15 2.46
CA SER A 233 -12.83 -6.37 1.74
C SER A 233 -12.70 -7.21 0.46
N GLY A 234 -11.48 -7.67 0.17
CA GLY A 234 -11.15 -8.44 -1.03
C GLY A 234 -11.10 -7.57 -2.29
N PRO A 235 -10.71 -8.17 -3.44
CA PRO A 235 -10.46 -7.43 -4.68
C PRO A 235 -11.72 -6.87 -5.35
N THR A 236 -12.91 -7.29 -4.93
CA THR A 236 -14.19 -6.80 -5.47
C THR A 236 -14.90 -5.85 -4.50
N GLY A 237 -14.37 -5.69 -3.28
CA GLY A 237 -15.11 -5.15 -2.15
C GLY A 237 -16.41 -5.91 -1.87
N ASN A 238 -17.32 -5.27 -1.13
CA ASN A 238 -18.69 -5.76 -0.88
C ASN A 238 -18.74 -7.18 -0.29
N CYS A 239 -17.99 -7.41 0.78
CA CYS A 239 -17.86 -8.73 1.42
C CYS A 239 -17.18 -9.77 0.53
N GLY A 240 -16.19 -9.31 -0.24
CA GLY A 240 -15.24 -10.16 -0.94
C GLY A 240 -14.26 -10.82 0.03
N ASP A 241 -13.53 -11.80 -0.49
CA ASP A 241 -12.53 -12.57 0.25
C ASP A 241 -11.12 -12.07 -0.12
N ASP A 242 -10.31 -11.70 0.87
CA ASP A 242 -8.90 -11.31 0.70
C ASP A 242 -7.97 -12.54 0.55
N LEU A 243 -8.59 -13.72 0.46
CA LEU A 243 -7.99 -15.04 0.38
C LEU A 243 -7.15 -15.40 1.61
N VAL A 244 -7.39 -14.75 2.75
CA VAL A 244 -6.71 -15.06 4.00
C VAL A 244 -7.73 -15.59 5.01
N SER A 245 -7.52 -16.81 5.50
CA SER A 245 -8.56 -17.50 6.29
C SER A 245 -8.77 -16.93 7.70
N ASP A 246 -7.83 -16.13 8.22
CA ASP A 246 -7.87 -15.56 9.56
C ASP A 246 -8.19 -14.06 9.60
N THR A 247 -8.55 -13.47 8.47
CA THR A 247 -9.13 -12.12 8.36
C THR A 247 -10.66 -12.25 8.26
N PRO A 248 -11.44 -11.58 9.13
CA PRO A 248 -12.90 -11.52 8.99
C PRO A 248 -13.31 -10.85 7.69
N LEU A 249 -14.42 -11.29 7.09
CA LEU A 249 -14.99 -10.62 5.92
C LEU A 249 -15.36 -9.16 6.26
N ALA A 250 -14.97 -8.25 5.38
CA ALA A 250 -15.27 -6.84 5.47
C ALA A 250 -16.11 -6.37 4.27
N PRO A 251 -17.19 -5.58 4.48
CA PRO A 251 -17.95 -5.03 3.37
C PRO A 251 -17.18 -3.94 2.61
N LYS A 252 -16.26 -3.25 3.28
CA LYS A 252 -15.49 -2.11 2.78
C LYS A 252 -14.25 -1.86 3.64
N GLU A 253 -13.38 -0.98 3.16
CA GLU A 253 -12.29 -0.41 3.94
C GLU A 253 -12.77 0.74 4.86
N HIS A 254 -12.06 0.95 5.97
CA HIS A 254 -12.44 1.88 7.02
C HIS A 254 -11.49 3.07 7.09
N TYR A 255 -11.97 4.27 6.80
CA TYR A 255 -11.09 5.44 6.68
C TYR A 255 -10.94 6.22 8.00
N GLY A 256 -9.68 6.56 8.33
CA GLY A 256 -9.36 7.35 9.51
C GLY A 256 -9.61 6.62 10.83
N PHE A 257 -9.94 7.37 11.89
CA PHE A 257 -10.05 6.82 13.24
C PHE A 257 -11.34 6.01 13.46
N GLN A 258 -11.18 4.71 13.72
CA GLN A 258 -12.27 3.78 14.02
C GLN A 258 -12.47 3.60 15.53
N LYS A 259 -13.67 3.14 15.92
CA LYS A 259 -13.99 2.78 17.31
C LYS A 259 -14.20 1.27 17.43
N HIS A 260 -13.62 0.68 18.46
CA HIS A 260 -13.84 -0.72 18.81
C HIS A 260 -14.97 -0.85 19.87
N PRO A 261 -15.88 -1.84 19.76
CA PRO A 261 -16.03 -2.78 18.66
C PRO A 261 -16.64 -2.13 17.42
N LEU A 262 -16.11 -2.49 16.24
CA LEU A 262 -16.70 -2.17 14.95
C LEU A 262 -17.26 -3.46 14.37
N LYS A 263 -18.57 -3.51 14.12
CA LYS A 263 -19.24 -4.69 13.59
C LYS A 263 -20.04 -4.34 12.35
N GLU A 264 -19.93 -5.16 11.33
CA GLU A 264 -20.66 -4.99 10.08
C GLU A 264 -21.14 -6.35 9.55
N ILE A 265 -22.11 -6.33 8.64
CA ILE A 265 -22.78 -7.54 8.13
C ILE A 265 -22.23 -7.89 6.76
N CYS A 266 -21.88 -9.17 6.59
CA CYS A 266 -21.53 -9.76 5.31
C CYS A 266 -22.31 -11.07 5.11
N HIS A 267 -22.99 -11.20 3.97
CA HIS A 267 -23.79 -12.39 3.61
C HIS A 267 -24.76 -12.83 4.72
N GLY A 268 -25.39 -11.87 5.40
CA GLY A 268 -26.34 -12.13 6.50
C GLY A 268 -25.72 -12.50 7.85
N LYS A 269 -24.38 -12.47 7.97
CA LYS A 269 -23.66 -12.73 9.23
C LYS A 269 -22.90 -11.49 9.69
N GLU A 270 -22.92 -11.23 10.99
CA GLU A 270 -22.15 -10.13 11.62
C GLU A 270 -20.68 -10.54 11.83
N TYR A 271 -19.76 -9.65 11.46
CA TYR A 271 -18.32 -9.80 11.63
C TYR A 271 -17.75 -8.57 12.37
N THR A 272 -16.90 -8.82 13.38
CA THR A 272 -16.07 -7.76 13.96
C THR A 272 -14.98 -7.38 12.97
N GLN A 273 -14.92 -6.11 12.59
CA GLN A 273 -14.04 -5.59 11.56
C GLN A 273 -12.62 -5.39 12.10
N MET A 274 -11.62 -5.87 11.35
CA MET A 274 -10.21 -5.85 11.75
C MET A 274 -9.50 -4.57 11.27
N PHE A 275 -10.05 -3.39 11.59
CA PHE A 275 -9.49 -2.10 11.17
C PHE A 275 -8.05 -1.83 11.66
N VAL A 276 -7.57 -2.63 12.63
CA VAL A 276 -6.19 -2.60 13.14
C VAL A 276 -5.18 -3.30 12.22
N ASN A 277 -5.64 -3.95 11.15
CA ASN A 277 -4.79 -4.60 10.16
C ASN A 277 -4.10 -3.54 9.28
N TYR A 278 -2.84 -3.76 8.88
CA TYR A 278 -2.19 -2.83 7.95
C TYR A 278 -2.86 -2.78 6.57
N MET A 279 -3.61 -3.82 6.17
CA MET A 279 -4.33 -3.88 4.90
C MET A 279 -5.69 -3.19 4.90
N ASP A 280 -6.09 -2.55 6.01
CA ASP A 280 -7.23 -1.62 6.06
C ASP A 280 -6.73 -0.17 5.80
N TYR A 281 -7.66 0.75 5.57
CA TYR A 281 -7.42 2.18 5.38
C TYR A 281 -7.57 3.02 6.66
N ALA A 282 -7.61 2.36 7.82
CA ALA A 282 -7.72 3.07 9.09
C ALA A 282 -6.49 3.96 9.34
N ALA A 283 -6.62 4.89 10.28
CA ALA A 283 -5.54 5.77 10.69
C ALA A 283 -4.26 4.98 11.05
N ASP A 284 -3.09 5.54 10.74
CA ASP A 284 -1.79 4.91 11.01
C ASP A 284 -1.62 4.57 12.48
N GLU A 285 -2.17 5.37 13.39
CA GLU A 285 -2.10 5.13 14.84
C GLU A 285 -2.91 3.91 15.30
N GLN A 286 -3.75 3.33 14.45
CA GLN A 286 -4.55 2.14 14.79
C GLN A 286 -4.08 0.87 14.08
N ARG A 287 -3.42 1.03 12.92
CA ARG A 287 -2.86 -0.10 12.17
C ARG A 287 -1.60 -0.62 12.85
N THR A 288 -1.65 -1.88 13.25
CA THR A 288 -0.71 -2.48 14.22
C THR A 288 -0.27 -3.90 13.88
N MET A 289 -0.90 -4.56 12.91
CA MET A 289 -0.60 -5.97 12.66
C MET A 289 -0.88 -6.44 11.23
N PHE A 290 -0.07 -7.43 10.83
CA PHE A 290 -0.47 -8.46 9.88
C PHE A 290 -0.89 -9.72 10.63
N THR A 291 -1.83 -10.49 10.09
CA THR A 291 -2.21 -11.80 10.64
C THR A 291 -1.21 -12.90 10.29
N LYS A 292 -1.30 -14.05 10.97
CA LYS A 292 -0.52 -15.26 10.64
C LYS A 292 -0.83 -15.74 9.22
N GLY A 293 -2.10 -15.70 8.80
CA GLY A 293 -2.53 -16.05 7.45
C GLY A 293 -1.98 -15.10 6.39
N GLN A 294 -1.91 -13.79 6.67
CA GLN A 294 -1.26 -12.82 5.79
C GLN A 294 0.25 -13.11 5.67
N ALA A 295 0.94 -13.40 6.77
CA ALA A 295 2.35 -13.81 6.71
C ALA A 295 2.54 -15.08 5.85
N ASN A 296 1.67 -16.08 6.00
CA ASN A 296 1.67 -17.29 5.17
C ASN A 296 1.51 -16.96 3.67
N LYS A 297 0.61 -16.03 3.32
CA LYS A 297 0.43 -15.54 1.94
C LYS A 297 1.67 -14.80 1.42
N MET A 298 2.34 -14.00 2.24
CA MET A 298 3.62 -13.40 1.85
C MET A 298 4.67 -14.48 1.55
N TYR A 299 4.75 -15.55 2.37
CA TYR A 299 5.73 -16.63 2.19
C TYR A 299 5.55 -17.36 0.87
N PHE A 300 4.30 -17.50 0.42
CA PHE A 300 4.01 -18.08 -0.88
C PHE A 300 4.73 -17.35 -2.02
N THR A 301 4.84 -16.02 -1.97
CA THR A 301 5.52 -15.25 -3.03
C THR A 301 7.02 -15.54 -3.14
N PHE A 302 7.64 -16.10 -2.09
CA PHE A 302 9.05 -16.47 -2.04
C PHE A 302 9.34 -17.93 -2.38
N GLN A 303 8.33 -18.75 -2.68
CA GLN A 303 8.53 -20.17 -3.01
C GLN A 303 9.18 -20.33 -4.39
N GLU A 304 9.70 -21.52 -4.68
CA GLU A 304 10.29 -21.82 -5.99
C GLU A 304 9.29 -21.56 -7.13
N GLY A 305 9.77 -20.90 -8.18
CA GLY A 305 8.96 -20.48 -9.32
C GLY A 305 8.06 -19.27 -9.05
N LYS A 306 8.04 -18.74 -7.82
CA LYS A 306 7.21 -17.59 -7.43
C LYS A 306 7.96 -16.28 -7.56
N PRO A 307 7.22 -15.16 -7.62
CA PRO A 307 7.85 -13.96 -8.14
C PRO A 307 8.97 -13.35 -7.31
N HIS A 308 8.88 -13.49 -5.98
CA HIS A 308 9.86 -12.97 -5.05
C HIS A 308 10.88 -14.02 -4.60
N GLN A 309 10.96 -15.17 -5.26
CA GLN A 309 11.84 -16.29 -4.85
C GLN A 309 13.30 -15.89 -4.62
N LYS A 310 13.82 -14.90 -5.37
CA LYS A 310 15.20 -14.39 -5.27
C LYS A 310 15.37 -13.17 -4.37
N LEU A 311 14.26 -12.55 -3.96
CA LEU A 311 14.28 -11.27 -3.25
C LEU A 311 14.75 -11.49 -1.81
N GLY A 312 15.80 -10.79 -1.41
CA GLY A 312 16.40 -10.91 -0.09
C GLY A 312 17.09 -12.25 0.22
N LEU A 313 17.47 -13.02 -0.82
CA LEU A 313 18.44 -14.12 -0.65
C LEU A 313 19.84 -13.53 -0.40
N LYS A 314 20.53 -14.02 0.64
CA LYS A 314 21.98 -13.85 0.76
C LYS A 314 22.63 -14.63 -0.38
N LYS A 315 23.54 -13.98 -1.12
CA LYS A 315 24.31 -14.63 -2.20
C LYS A 315 25.13 -15.79 -1.66
#